data_AF-A0AA42Y5R4-F1
#
_entry.id   AF-A0AA42Y5R4-F1
#
_cell.length_a   1.000
_cell.length_b   1.000
_cell.length_c   1.000
_cell.angle_alpha   90.00
_cell.angle_beta   90.00
_cell.angle_gamma   90.00
#
_symmetry.space_group_name_H-M   'P 1'
#
loop_
_entity.id
_entity.type
_entity.pdbx_description
1 polymer ?
#
loop_
_entity_poly.entity_id
_entity_poly.type
_entity_poly.pdbx_seq_one_letter_code
_entity_poly.pdbx_strand_id
1 'polypeptide(L)'
;MSESRVAPNEPFTIMEQLVAILVGRGHEYPEIATRLDVKKSTIKFHAENAAAKLPGTDAPRMKLQIWWRGAGREILAPPSKR
;
A
#
# COMPACT_ATOMS: atom_id res chain seq x y z
N MET A 1 -14.79 19.86 -2.97
CA MET A 1 -13.65 18.94 -2.79
C MET A 1 -14.07 17.97 -1.69
N SER A 2 -14.46 16.74 -2.03
CA SER A 2 -14.97 15.79 -1.04
C SER A 2 -13.78 15.15 -0.33
N GLU A 3 -13.62 15.46 0.95
CA GLU A 3 -12.70 14.75 1.85
C GLU A 3 -13.13 13.28 1.94
N SER A 4 -12.48 12.41 1.17
CA SER A 4 -12.62 10.97 1.38
C SER A 4 -11.97 10.65 2.71
N ARG A 5 -12.78 10.55 3.76
CA ARG A 5 -12.38 10.06 5.07
C ARG A 5 -12.06 8.57 4.92
N VAL A 6 -10.79 8.25 4.77
CA VAL A 6 -10.30 6.87 4.71
C VAL A 6 -10.73 6.14 5.99
N ALA A 7 -11.53 5.09 5.85
CA ALA A 7 -12.01 4.31 6.98
C ALA A 7 -11.08 3.11 7.25
N PRO A 8 -10.82 2.74 8.52
CA PRO A 8 -10.13 1.49 8.85
C PRO A 8 -10.89 0.30 8.23
N ASN A 9 -10.15 -0.68 7.68
CA ASN A 9 -10.68 -1.88 7.01
C ASN A 9 -11.44 -1.66 5.68
N GLU A 10 -11.39 -0.46 5.10
CA GLU A 10 -11.85 -0.27 3.73
C GLU A 10 -10.93 -1.01 2.74
N PRO A 11 -11.46 -1.58 1.64
CA PRO A 11 -10.63 -2.16 0.58
C PRO A 11 -9.64 -1.17 -0.01
N PHE A 12 -8.48 -1.66 -0.46
CA PHE A 12 -7.54 -0.83 -1.22
C PHE A 12 -8.11 -0.46 -2.59
N THR A 13 -7.90 0.78 -3.00
CA THR A 13 -7.95 1.14 -4.42
C THR A 13 -6.78 0.50 -5.17
N ILE A 14 -6.87 0.44 -6.50
CA ILE A 14 -5.80 -0.12 -7.35
C ILE A 14 -4.46 0.59 -7.08
N MET A 15 -4.47 1.93 -6.97
CA MET A 15 -3.26 2.71 -6.72
C MET A 15 -2.68 2.48 -5.33
N GLU A 16 -3.53 2.42 -4.30
CA GLU A 16 -3.10 2.10 -2.93
C GLU A 16 -2.49 0.71 -2.85
N GLN A 17 -3.08 -0.28 -3.53
CA GLN A 17 -2.58 -1.64 -3.59
C GLN A 17 -1.21 -1.71 -4.30
N LEU A 18 -1.07 -1.07 -5.47
CA LEU A 18 0.21 -1.02 -6.19
C LEU A 18 1.31 -0.39 -5.36
N VAL A 19 1.03 0.74 -4.70
CA VAL A 19 1.98 1.43 -3.82
C VAL A 19 2.31 0.56 -2.60
N ALA A 20 1.33 -0.04 -1.94
CA ALA A 20 1.53 -0.95 -0.82
C ALA A 20 2.46 -2.13 -1.16
N ILE A 21 2.25 -2.75 -2.32
CA ILE A 21 3.08 -3.85 -2.81
C ILE A 21 4.52 -3.41 -3.04
N LEU A 22 4.73 -2.27 -3.74
CA LEU A 22 6.07 -1.79 -4.07
C LEU A 22 6.84 -1.35 -2.82
N VAL A 23 6.17 -0.67 -1.88
CA VAL A 23 6.74 -0.33 -0.57
C VAL A 23 7.08 -1.58 0.23
N GLY A 24 6.19 -2.57 0.22
CA GLY A 24 6.38 -3.86 0.87
C GLY A 24 7.60 -4.61 0.34
N ARG A 25 7.88 -4.49 -0.96
CA ARG A 25 9.08 -5.03 -1.63
C ARG A 25 10.36 -4.22 -1.38
N GLY A 26 10.26 -3.08 -0.68
CA GLY A 26 11.40 -2.25 -0.29
C GLY A 26 11.71 -1.09 -1.23
N HIS A 27 10.86 -0.81 -2.24
CA HIS A 27 11.08 0.33 -3.13
C HIS A 27 10.85 1.67 -2.41
N GLU A 28 11.66 2.66 -2.78
CA GLU A 28 11.56 4.03 -2.28
C GLU A 28 10.49 4.83 -3.03
N TYR A 29 9.86 5.82 -2.38
CA TYR A 29 8.80 6.62 -3.02
C TYR A 29 9.22 7.32 -4.33
N PRO A 30 10.45 7.85 -4.47
CA PRO A 30 10.93 8.36 -5.76
C PRO A 30 10.98 7.29 -6.85
N GLU A 31 11.42 6.06 -6.53
CA GLU A 31 11.50 4.97 -7.51
C GLU A 31 10.10 4.53 -7.96
N ILE A 32 9.17 4.44 -7.01
CA ILE A 32 7.76 4.11 -7.28
C ILE A 32 7.12 5.20 -8.14
N ALA A 33 7.39 6.47 -7.83
CA ALA A 33 6.89 7.62 -8.58
C ALA A 33 7.35 7.57 -10.04
N THR A 34 8.64 7.30 -10.28
CA THR A 34 9.19 7.10 -11.62
C THR A 34 8.56 5.89 -12.31
N ARG A 35 8.37 4.77 -11.60
CA ARG A 35 7.81 3.54 -12.17
C ARG A 35 6.35 3.69 -12.59
N LEU A 36 5.58 4.48 -11.85
CA LEU A 36 4.14 4.68 -12.08
C LEU A 36 3.83 5.96 -12.85
N ASP A 37 4.85 6.70 -13.29
CA ASP A 37 4.74 7.99 -13.99
C ASP A 37 3.83 9.01 -13.26
N VAL A 38 4.06 9.18 -11.95
CA VAL A 38 3.32 10.12 -11.10
C VAL A 38 4.25 10.89 -10.18
N LYS A 39 3.75 11.97 -9.57
CA LYS A 39 4.53 12.76 -8.61
C LYS A 39 4.80 11.96 -7.33
N LYS A 40 5.98 12.14 -6.73
CA LYS A 40 6.33 11.57 -5.40
C LYS A 40 5.30 11.91 -4.33
N SER A 41 4.72 13.11 -4.35
CA SER A 41 3.66 13.52 -3.41
C SER A 41 2.40 12.67 -3.54
N THR A 42 2.06 12.25 -4.77
CA THR A 42 0.93 11.35 -5.05
C THR A 42 1.20 9.96 -4.49
N ILE A 43 2.42 9.45 -4.62
CA ILE A 43 2.82 8.16 -4.00
C ILE A 43 2.71 8.23 -2.48
N LYS A 44 3.21 9.32 -1.87
CA LYS A 44 3.11 9.52 -0.42
C LYS A 44 1.65 9.50 0.03
N PHE A 45 0.76 10.21 -0.67
CA PHE A 45 -0.66 10.23 -0.37
C PHE A 45 -1.31 8.85 -0.44
N HIS A 46 -1.07 8.08 -1.51
CA HIS A 46 -1.59 6.72 -1.63
C HIS A 46 -1.02 5.78 -0.56
N ALA A 47 0.26 5.93 -0.19
CA ALA A 47 0.86 5.14 0.89
C ALA A 47 0.22 5.45 2.25
N GLU A 48 -0.07 6.73 2.53
CA GLU A 48 -0.74 7.17 3.76
C GLU A 48 -2.17 6.64 3.83
N ASN A 49 -2.93 6.72 2.74
CA ASN A 49 -4.28 6.15 2.68
C ASN A 49 -4.28 4.63 2.83
N ALA A 50 -3.37 3.93 2.14
CA ALA A 50 -3.22 2.49 2.28
C ALA A 50 -2.86 2.11 3.72
N ALA A 51 -1.95 2.84 4.36
CA ALA A 51 -1.58 2.59 5.75
C ALA A 51 -2.71 2.90 6.75
N ALA A 52 -3.54 3.91 6.49
CA ALA A 52 -4.68 4.24 7.36
C ALA A 52 -5.73 3.13 7.40
N LYS A 53 -5.83 2.32 6.34
CA LYS A 53 -6.75 1.16 6.25
C LYS A 53 -6.25 -0.05 7.05
N LEU A 54 -4.96 -0.09 7.41
CA LEU A 54 -4.34 -1.17 8.16
C LEU A 54 -4.42 -0.92 9.69
N PRO A 55 -4.48 -1.97 10.53
CA PRO A 55 -4.39 -1.81 11.98
C PRO A 55 -3.00 -1.36 12.44
N GLY A 56 -2.89 -0.83 13.65
CA GLY A 56 -1.63 -0.42 14.28
C GLY A 56 -1.30 1.07 14.17
N THR A 57 -0.35 1.51 14.99
CA THR A 57 0.06 2.91 15.18
C THR A 57 1.43 3.24 14.56
N ASP A 58 2.06 2.28 13.88
CA ASP A 58 3.35 2.47 13.22
C ASP A 58 3.28 3.51 12.09
N ALA A 59 4.46 4.00 11.69
CA ALA A 59 4.57 4.88 10.53
C ALA A 59 4.04 4.19 9.26
N PRO A 60 3.45 4.95 8.29
CA PRO A 60 2.80 4.38 7.12
C PRO A 60 3.62 3.32 6.37
N ARG A 61 4.90 3.63 6.13
CA ARG A 61 5.82 2.71 5.45
C ARG A 61 6.00 1.39 6.20
N MET A 62 6.16 1.44 7.51
CA MET A 62 6.34 0.26 8.34
C MET A 62 5.07 -0.60 8.31
N LYS A 63 3.88 0.01 8.42
CA LYS A 63 2.60 -0.69 8.31
C LYS A 63 2.49 -1.46 6.99
N LEU A 64 2.83 -0.83 5.87
CA LEU A 64 2.82 -1.47 4.55
C LEU A 64 3.85 -2.61 4.43
N GLN A 65 5.03 -2.45 5.01
CA GLN A 65 6.06 -3.49 5.05
C GLN A 65 5.65 -4.69 5.90
N ILE A 66 5.06 -4.47 7.09
CA ILE A 66 4.53 -5.52 7.95
C ILE A 66 3.38 -6.24 7.25
N TRP A 67 2.43 -5.49 6.69
CA TRP A 67 1.32 -6.07 5.92
C TRP A 67 1.81 -6.92 4.75
N TRP A 68 2.81 -6.46 3.98
CA TRP A 68 3.37 -7.25 2.90
C TRP A 68 4.04 -8.53 3.38
N ARG A 69 4.74 -8.50 4.52
CA ARG A 69 5.38 -9.69 5.09
C ARG A 69 4.38 -10.71 5.63
N GLY A 70 3.25 -10.25 6.17
CA GLY A 70 2.18 -11.10 6.73
C GLY A 70 1.15 -11.58 5.71
N ALA A 71 0.66 -10.71 4.83
CA ALA A 71 -0.42 -10.96 3.86
C ALA A 71 0.07 -11.16 2.41
N GLY A 72 1.24 -10.61 2.05
CA GLY A 72 1.78 -10.67 0.68
C GLY A 72 2.17 -12.08 0.21
N ARG A 73 2.28 -13.05 1.12
CA ARG A 73 2.52 -14.46 0.76
C ARG A 73 1.27 -15.17 0.24
N GLU A 74 0.08 -14.83 0.71
CA GLU A 74 -1.16 -15.49 0.29
C GLU A 74 -1.71 -14.93 -1.03
N ILE A 75 -1.52 -13.63 -1.30
CA ILE A 75 -2.05 -12.99 -2.52
C ILE A 75 -1.20 -13.33 -3.77
N LEU A 76 0.08 -13.66 -3.60
CA LEU A 76 0.97 -14.07 -4.70
C LEU A 76 1.12 -15.59 -4.86
N ALA A 77 0.61 -16.38 -3.92
CA ALA A 77 0.52 -17.82 -4.13
C ALA A 77 -0.58 -18.08 -5.18
N PRO A 78 -0.30 -18.80 -6.28
CA PRO A 78 -1.37 -19.28 -7.14
C PRO A 78 -2.36 -20.08 -6.27
N PRO A 79 -3.67 -20.01 -6.55
CA PRO A 79 -4.65 -20.75 -5.76
C PRO A 79 -4.24 -22.23 -5.74
N SER A 80 -3.96 -22.73 -4.53
CA SER A 80 -3.72 -24.15 -4.30
C SER A 80 -4.98 -24.88 -4.74
N LYS A 81 -4.89 -25.64 -5.85
CA LYS A 81 -5.97 -26.53 -6.28
C LYS A 81 -6.26 -27.51 -5.13
N ARG A 82 -7.47 -27.45 -4.57
CA ARG A 82 -8.08 -28.58 -3.85
C ARG A 82 -8.87 -29.41 -4.84
#